data_AF-A0A0K1JFS8-F1
#
_entry.id   AF-A0A0K1JFS8-F1
#
_cell.length_a   1.000
_cell.length_b   1.000
_cell.length_c   1.000
_cell.angle_alpha   90.00
_cell.angle_beta   90.00
_cell.angle_gamma   90.00
#
_symmetry.space_group_name_H-M   'P 1'
#
loop_
_entity.id
_entity.type
_entity.pdbx_description
1 polymer ?
#
loop_
_entity_poly.entity_id
_entity_poly.type
_entity_poly.pdbx_seq_one_letter_code
_entity_poly.pdbx_strand_id
1 'polypeptide(L)' 'MKTTIEIPDALATEAKRIALSQGTTLRELVVVGLRAEVARRDEHPAERTFRFRTVGGRGMRAEAVGRPVSSLAYDLPE' A
#
# COMPACT_ATOMS: atom_id res chain seq x y z
N MET A 1 0.32 -25.86 9.45
CA MET A 1 -0.01 -26.80 8.35
C MET A 1 1.25 -27.06 7.54
N LYS A 2 1.49 -28.30 7.07
CA LYS A 2 2.55 -28.58 6.09
C LYS A 2 1.95 -28.39 4.69
N THR A 3 2.57 -27.55 3.89
CA THR A 3 2.13 -27.26 2.52
C THR A 3 3.30 -27.52 1.58
N THR A 4 3.03 -28.19 0.48
CA THR A 4 3.99 -28.36 -0.61
C THR A 4 3.75 -27.23 -1.61
N ILE A 5 4.80 -26.49 -1.96
CA ILE A 5 4.76 -25.41 -2.95
C ILE A 5 5.87 -25.65 -3.97
N GLU A 6 5.59 -25.38 -5.23
CA GLU A 6 6.58 -25.44 -6.30
C GLU A 6 7.30 -24.10 -6.39
N ILE A 7 8.63 -24.13 -6.41
CA ILE A 7 9.48 -22.95 -6.53
C ILE A 7 10.59 -23.24 -7.55
N PRO A 8 11.01 -22.26 -8.36
CA PRO A 8 12.13 -22.45 -9.29
C PRO A 8 13.41 -22.83 -8.54
N ASP A 9 14.18 -23.78 -9.09
CA ASP A 9 15.41 -24.29 -8.46
C ASP A 9 16.45 -23.20 -8.20
N ALA A 10 16.56 -22.23 -9.11
CA ALA A 10 17.44 -21.08 -8.96
C ALA A 10 17.10 -20.27 -7.70
N LEU A 11 15.81 -20.00 -7.49
CA LEU A 11 15.31 -19.27 -6.32
C LEU A 11 15.49 -20.09 -5.04
N ALA A 12 15.21 -21.40 -5.09
CA ALA A 12 15.41 -22.28 -3.94
C ALA A 12 16.89 -22.32 -3.51
N THR A 13 17.80 -22.34 -4.46
CA THR A 13 19.25 -22.33 -4.21
C THR A 13 19.69 -21.02 -3.59
N GLU A 14 19.20 -19.90 -4.12
CA GLU A 14 19.51 -18.57 -3.59
C GLU A 14 18.97 -18.38 -2.17
N ALA A 15 17.71 -18.72 -1.93
CA ALA A 15 17.07 -18.60 -0.63
C ALA A 15 17.78 -19.45 0.44
N LYS A 16 18.25 -20.66 0.09
CA LYS A 16 19.05 -21.50 1.00
C LYS A 16 20.39 -20.86 1.36
N ARG A 17 21.07 -20.24 0.40
CA ARG A 17 22.35 -19.54 0.63
C ARG A 17 22.17 -18.36 1.58
N ILE A 18 21.11 -17.57 1.38
CA ILE A 18 20.76 -16.45 2.25
C ILE A 18 20.47 -16.97 3.66
N ALA A 19 19.62 -17.99 3.78
CA ALA A 19 19.27 -18.57 5.07
C ALA A 19 20.51 -19.06 5.83
N LEU A 20 21.42 -19.76 5.15
CA LEU A 20 22.69 -20.20 5.73
C LEU A 20 23.55 -19.03 6.20
N SER A 21 23.72 -18.00 5.36
CA SER A 21 24.53 -16.82 5.70
C SER A 21 24.00 -16.03 6.89
N GLN A 22 22.69 -16.10 7.14
CA GLN A 22 22.01 -15.39 8.22
C GLN A 22 21.75 -16.28 9.45
N GLY A 23 22.20 -17.55 9.43
CA GLY A 23 21.98 -18.49 10.54
C GLY A 23 20.49 -18.86 10.74
N THR A 24 19.68 -18.78 9.70
CA THR A 24 18.27 -19.16 9.71
C THR A 24 18.00 -20.34 8.78
N THR A 25 16.74 -20.74 8.65
CA THR A 25 16.31 -21.85 7.79
C THR A 25 15.49 -21.34 6.61
N LEU A 26 15.50 -22.09 5.50
CA LEU A 26 14.64 -21.78 4.35
C LEU A 26 13.17 -21.69 4.76
N ARG A 27 12.72 -22.57 5.67
CA ARG A 27 11.34 -22.55 6.19
C ARG A 27 11.01 -21.21 6.85
N GLU A 28 11.90 -20.71 7.69
CA GLU A 28 11.69 -19.46 8.41
C GLU A 28 11.70 -18.26 7.46
N LEU A 29 12.62 -18.24 6.51
CA LEU A 29 12.65 -17.23 5.44
C LEU A 29 11.34 -17.21 4.64
N VAL A 30 10.82 -18.37 4.25
CA VAL A 30 9.55 -18.49 3.52
C VAL A 30 8.37 -18.01 4.37
N VAL A 31 8.32 -18.35 5.66
CA VAL A 31 7.24 -17.92 6.56
C VAL A 31 7.25 -16.41 6.75
N VAL A 32 8.43 -15.80 6.95
CA VAL A 32 8.58 -14.35 7.10
C VAL A 32 8.15 -13.64 5.82
N GLY A 33 8.63 -14.10 4.66
CA GLY A 33 8.25 -13.54 3.36
C GLY A 33 6.76 -13.64 3.09
N LEU A 34 6.14 -14.80 3.36
CA LEU A 34 4.71 -15.00 3.18
C LEU A 34 3.89 -14.10 4.11
N ARG A 35 4.31 -13.93 5.37
CA ARG A 35 3.63 -13.03 6.32
C ARG A 35 3.69 -11.58 5.85
N ALA A 36 4.86 -11.12 5.43
CA ALA A 36 5.04 -9.76 4.93
C ALA A 36 4.17 -9.50 3.70
N GLU A 37 4.11 -10.47 2.77
CA GLU A 37 3.32 -10.33 1.56
C GLU A 37 1.81 -10.40 1.82
N VAL A 38 1.36 -11.22 2.77
CA VAL A 38 -0.04 -11.21 3.21
C VAL A 38 -0.39 -9.85 3.82
N ALA A 39 0.43 -9.33 4.73
CA ALA A 39 0.20 -8.01 5.33
C ALA A 39 0.14 -6.90 4.27
N ARG A 40 1.08 -6.90 3.31
CA ARG A 40 1.12 -5.94 2.21
C ARG A 40 -0.12 -5.98 1.32
N ARG A 41 -0.75 -7.16 1.17
CA ARG A 41 -2.00 -7.31 0.40
C ARG A 41 -3.24 -7.03 1.23
N ASP A 42 -3.20 -7.32 2.53
CA ASP A 42 -4.29 -7.07 3.47
C ASP A 42 -4.41 -5.58 3.82
N GLU A 43 -3.30 -4.85 3.72
CA GLU A 43 -3.29 -3.40 3.46
C GLU A 43 -3.97 -3.13 2.10
N HIS A 44 -5.30 -3.29 2.07
CA HIS A 44 -6.13 -2.54 1.15
C HIS A 44 -5.63 -1.10 1.24
N PRO A 45 -5.40 -0.40 0.12
CA PRO A 45 -5.20 1.03 0.19
C PRO A 45 -6.43 1.54 0.91
N ALA A 46 -6.29 1.85 2.21
CA ALA A 46 -7.37 2.37 3.01
C ALA A 46 -7.99 3.41 2.12
N GLU A 47 -9.29 3.25 1.80
CA GLU A 47 -10.01 4.24 0.99
C GLU A 47 -9.49 5.56 1.50
N ARG A 48 -8.71 6.27 0.67
CA ARG A 48 -7.98 7.43 1.17
C ARG A 48 -9.10 8.41 1.42
N THR A 49 -9.63 8.40 2.64
CA THR A 49 -10.82 9.15 2.99
C THR A 49 -10.35 10.57 2.92
N PHE A 50 -10.62 11.20 1.79
CA PHE A 50 -10.28 12.57 1.55
C PHE A 50 -11.13 13.37 2.51
N ARG A 51 -10.53 13.73 3.65
CA ARG A 51 -11.16 14.59 4.62
C ARG A 51 -10.77 16.01 4.26
N PHE A 52 -11.63 16.68 3.49
CA PHE A 52 -11.47 18.10 3.22
C PHE A 52 -11.48 18.87 4.55
N ARG A 53 -10.30 19.31 5.00
CA ARG A 53 -10.18 20.11 6.23
C ARG A 53 -10.69 21.52 5.96
N THR A 54 -11.91 21.79 6.41
CA THR A 54 -12.44 23.16 6.47
C THR A 54 -12.01 23.81 7.79
N VAL A 55 -11.68 25.09 7.75
CA VAL A 55 -11.41 25.88 8.96
C VAL A 55 -12.69 26.67 9.26
N GLY A 56 -13.16 26.59 10.50
CA GLY A 56 -14.48 27.04 10.97
C GLY A 56 -15.12 28.18 10.18
N GLY A 57 -16.11 27.84 9.35
CA GLY A 57 -16.88 28.77 8.53
C GLY A 57 -18.21 28.14 8.10
N ARG A 58 -19.23 28.98 7.83
CA ARG A 58 -20.60 28.56 7.46
C ARG A 58 -20.77 28.31 5.95
N GLY A 59 -19.82 27.60 5.33
CA GLY A 59 -19.94 27.16 3.93
C GLY A 59 -19.29 28.05 2.87
N MET A 60 -19.54 27.67 1.61
CA MET A 60 -18.95 28.20 0.37
C MET A 60 -19.06 29.73 0.26
N ARG A 61 -17.99 30.38 -0.23
CA ARG A 61 -18.05 31.78 -0.69
C ARG A 61 -19.02 31.89 -1.86
N ALA A 62 -19.70 33.02 -2.01
CA ALA A 62 -20.68 33.23 -3.09
C ALA A 62 -20.11 32.94 -4.49
N GLU A 63 -18.82 33.25 -4.68
CA GLU A 63 -18.04 32.98 -5.90
C GLU A 63 -17.92 31.49 -6.25
N ALA A 64 -18.16 30.60 -5.29
CA ALA A 64 -18.06 29.16 -5.46
C ALA A 64 -19.38 28.48 -5.84
N VAL A 65 -20.50 29.21 -5.81
CA VAL A 65 -21.81 28.63 -6.14
C VAL A 65 -21.86 28.34 -7.64
N GLY A 66 -22.04 27.07 -8.01
CA GLY A 66 -22.17 26.64 -9.41
C GLY A 66 -20.84 26.45 -10.15
N ARG A 67 -19.69 26.62 -9.50
CA ARG A 67 -18.36 26.41 -10.10
C ARG A 67 -17.62 25.25 -9.44
N PRO A 68 -16.85 24.43 -10.19
CA PRO A 68 -15.99 23.42 -9.59
C PRO A 68 -14.96 24.08 -8.66
N VAL A 69 -14.77 23.55 -7.45
CA VAL A 69 -13.78 24.08 -6.48
C VAL A 69 -12.36 24.16 -7.07
N SER A 70 -12.02 23.26 -8.00
CA SER A 70 -10.74 23.28 -8.72
C SER A 70 -10.55 24.55 -9.56
N SER A 71 -11.61 25.10 -10.16
CA SER A 71 -11.53 26.33 -10.96
C SER A 71 -11.16 27.55 -10.11
N LEU A 72 -11.59 27.57 -8.84
CA LEU A 72 -11.31 28.65 -7.89
C LEU A 72 -9.93 28.51 -7.24
N ALA A 73 -9.46 27.28 -7.08
CA ALA A 73 -8.17 27.01 -6.42
C ALA A 73 -6.98 27.20 -7.36
N TYR A 74 -7.19 27.02 -8.68
CA TYR A 74 -6.10 26.94 -9.67
C TYR A 74 -6.26 27.92 -10.85
N ASP A 75 -7.20 28.86 -10.79
CA ASP A 75 -7.49 29.85 -11.86
C ASP A 75 -7.60 29.20 -13.26
N LEU A 76 -8.29 28.07 -13.34
CA LEU A 76 -8.50 27.38 -14.60
C LEU A 76 -9.57 28.09 -15.43
N PRO A 77 -9.39 28.23 -16.76
CA PRO A 77 -10.41 28.75 -17.65
C PRO A 77 -11.64 27.82 -17.68
N GLU A 78 -12.83 28.39 -17.92
CA GLU A 78 -14.10 27.65 -18.00
C GLU A 78 -14.20 26.72 -19.22
#